data_AF-A3VYN2-F1
#
_entry.id   AF-A3VYN2-F1
#
_cell.length_a   1.000
_cell.length_b   1.000
_cell.length_c   1.000
_cell.angle_alpha   90.00
_cell.angle_beta   90.00
_cell.angle_gamma   90.00
#
_symmetry.space_group_name_H-M   'P 1'
#
loop_
_entity.id
_entity.type
_entity.pdbx_description
1 polymer ?
#
loop_
_entity_poly.entity_id
_entity_poly.type
_entity_poly.pdbx_seq_one_letter_code
_entity_poly.pdbx_strand_id
1 'polypeptide(L)' 'MQNIRLHPIRRGIAPILAVLALGTLVACGDTVPEQALLGGGAGALTGAAVGGSVITGAAVGAAGNVVYCQAYPGRC' A
#
# COMPACT_ATOMS: atom_id res chain seq x y z
N MET A 1 16.42 9.03 -20.29
CA MET A 1 17.59 9.06 -19.39
C MET A 1 17.25 9.95 -18.19
N GLN A 2 16.61 9.40 -17.16
CA GLN A 2 16.36 10.10 -15.89
C GLN A 2 17.26 9.46 -14.84
N ASN A 3 18.30 10.20 -14.45
CA ASN A 3 19.30 9.79 -13.48
C ASN A 3 18.68 9.86 -12.08
N ILE A 4 18.04 8.78 -11.64
CA ILE A 4 17.55 8.62 -10.28
C ILE A 4 18.78 8.37 -9.40
N ARG A 5 19.36 9.46 -8.89
CA ARG A 5 20.28 9.42 -7.74
C ARG A 5 19.51 8.84 -6.56
N LEU A 6 19.58 7.52 -6.42
CA LEU A 6 19.30 6.78 -5.20
C LEU A 6 20.19 7.35 -4.09
N HIS A 7 19.69 8.38 -3.39
CA HIS A 7 20.24 8.75 -2.10
C HIS A 7 20.10 7.53 -1.18
N PRO A 8 21.15 7.16 -0.43
CA PRO A 8 21.12 5.97 0.41
C PRO A 8 19.99 6.16 1.42
N ILE A 9 18.98 5.33 1.30
CA ILE A 9 17.80 5.28 2.14
C ILE A 9 18.28 5.23 3.60
N ARG A 10 18.04 6.33 4.32
CA ARG A 10 18.39 6.51 5.72
C ARG A 10 17.72 5.40 6.53
N ARG A 11 18.50 4.52 7.18
CA ARG A 11 18.10 3.36 7.99
C ARG A 11 16.99 3.61 9.04
N GLY A 12 16.61 4.86 9.32
CA GLY A 12 15.60 5.25 10.31
C GLY A 12 14.15 5.35 9.83
N ILE A 13 13.87 5.25 8.52
CA ILE A 13 12.50 5.46 7.97
C ILE A 13 11.71 4.13 7.88
N ALA A 14 12.41 3.00 7.77
CA ALA A 14 11.81 1.66 7.74
C ALA A 14 10.85 1.34 8.91
N PRO A 15 11.16 1.64 10.19
CA PRO A 15 10.24 1.35 11.29
C PRO A 15 8.98 2.22 11.24
N ILE A 16 9.07 3.44 10.71
CA ILE A 16 7.92 4.35 10.58
C ILE A 16 6.94 3.84 9.53
N LEU A 17 7.46 3.32 8.41
CA LEU A 17 6.64 2.66 7.38
C LEU A 17 5.97 1.38 7.89
N ALA A 18 6.65 0.62 8.76
CA ALA A 18 6.07 -0.57 9.38
C ALA A 18 4.93 -0.22 10.36
N VAL A 19 5.07 0.86 11.13
CA VAL A 19 4.00 1.35 12.02
C VAL A 19 2.81 1.92 11.24
N LEU A 20 3.06 2.62 10.13
CA LEU A 20 2.01 3.05 9.20
C LEU A 20 1.29 1.84 8.57
N ALA A 21 2.01 0.79 8.19
CA ALA A 21 1.43 -0.45 7.67
C ALA A 21 0.56 -1.19 8.71
N LEU A 22 0.92 -1.11 10.00
CA LEU A 22 0.11 -1.64 11.10
C LEU A 22 -1.14 -0.78 11.36
N GLY A 23 -1.06 0.54 11.18
CA GLY A 23 -2.19 1.47 11.33
C GLY A 23 -3.22 1.38 10.19
N THR A 24 -2.81 0.96 9.00
CA THR A 24 -3.71 0.80 7.84
C THR A 24 -4.61 -0.44 7.92
N LEU A 25 -4.39 -1.37 8.86
CA LEU A 25 -5.29 -2.52 9.03
C LEU A 25 -6.74 -2.08 9.31
N VAL A 26 -6.93 -0.98 10.05
CA VAL A 26 -8.23 -0.42 10.48
C VAL A 26 -9.07 0.19 9.35
N ALA A 27 -8.55 0.29 8.13
CA ALA A 27 -9.22 1.01 7.05
C ALA A 27 -9.49 0.07 5.87
N CYS A 28 -10.39 -0.90 6.04
CA CYS A 28 -11.04 -1.46 4.86
C CYS A 28 -11.85 -0.38 4.14
N GLY A 29 -12.47 0.54 4.86
CA GLY A 29 -13.45 1.45 4.27
C GLY A 29 -14.79 0.76 4.07
N ASP A 30 -15.86 1.55 4.08
CA ASP A 30 -17.23 1.04 4.14
C ASP A 30 -17.73 0.49 2.79
N THR A 31 -17.14 0.96 1.68
CA THR A 31 -17.58 0.61 0.33
C THR A 31 -16.46 -0.01 -0.52
N VAL A 32 -16.83 -0.80 -1.53
CA VAL A 32 -15.87 -1.42 -2.47
C VAL A 32 -14.93 -0.40 -3.14
N PRO A 33 -15.40 0.78 -3.60
CA PRO A 33 -14.51 1.81 -4.15
C PRO A 33 -13.50 2.34 -3.14
N GLU A 34 -13.91 2.55 -1.88
CA GLU A 34 -12.98 2.96 -0.81
C GLU A 34 -11.96 1.87 -0.52
N GLN A 35 -12.38 0.61 -0.43
CA GLN A 35 -11.50 -0.54 -0.28
C GLN A 35 -10.46 -0.60 -1.41
N ALA A 36 -10.89 -0.40 -2.65
CA ALA A 36 -10.00 -0.37 -3.80
C ALA A 36 -9.04 0.83 -3.76
N LEU A 37 -9.53 2.02 -3.37
CA LEU A 37 -8.71 3.23 -3.27
C LEU A 37 -7.62 3.09 -2.20
N LEU A 38 -7.99 2.59 -1.02
CA LEU A 38 -7.08 2.42 0.11
C LEU A 38 -6.02 1.37 -0.19
N GLY A 39 -6.44 0.20 -0.66
CA GLY A 39 -5.53 -0.86 -1.09
C GLY A 39 -4.64 -0.45 -2.25
N GLY A 40 -5.21 0.24 -3.24
CA GLY A 40 -4.49 0.69 -4.42
C GLY A 40 -3.50 1.80 -4.12
N GLY A 41 -3.85 2.75 -3.25
CA GLY A 41 -2.93 3.77 -2.77
C GLY A 41 -1.75 3.16 -2.01
N ALA A 42 -2.02 2.25 -1.08
CA ALA A 42 -0.97 1.54 -0.34
C ALA A 42 -0.05 0.72 -1.27
N GLY A 43 -0.64 -0.01 -2.22
CA GLY A 43 0.11 -0.79 -3.21
C GLY A 43 0.93 0.08 -4.17
N ALA A 44 0.42 1.23 -4.59
CA ALA A 44 1.12 2.21 -5.42
C ALA A 44 2.35 2.77 -4.70
N LEU A 45 2.17 3.20 -3.44
CA LEU A 45 3.24 3.73 -2.60
C LEU A 45 4.30 2.66 -2.34
N THR A 46 3.87 1.41 -2.08
CA THR A 46 4.78 0.28 -1.89
C THR A 46 5.59 0.02 -3.16
N GLY A 47 4.93 -0.05 -4.33
CA GLY A 47 5.58 -0.20 -5.62
C GLY A 47 6.61 0.89 -5.87
N ALA A 48 6.27 2.16 -5.62
CA ALA A 48 7.21 3.27 -5.75
C ALA A 48 8.40 3.15 -4.78
N ALA A 49 8.14 2.78 -3.53
CA ALA A 49 9.17 2.70 -2.47
C ALA A 49 10.21 1.61 -2.73
N VAL A 50 9.79 0.46 -3.27
CA VAL A 50 10.70 -0.66 -3.59
C VAL A 50 11.27 -0.60 -5.01
N GLY A 51 10.97 0.47 -5.77
CA GLY A 51 11.40 0.60 -7.17
C GLY A 51 10.69 -0.34 -8.15
N GLY A 52 9.52 -0.86 -7.77
CA GLY A 52 8.65 -1.68 -8.61
C GLY A 52 7.67 -0.87 -9.45
N SER A 53 6.78 -1.59 -10.17
CA SER A 53 5.72 -0.95 -10.96
C SER A 53 4.63 -0.38 -10.06
N VAL A 54 4.47 0.94 -10.08
CA VAL A 54 3.43 1.66 -9.33
C VAL A 54 2.03 1.20 -9.74
N ILE A 55 1.77 1.07 -11.05
CA ILE A 55 0.46 0.66 -11.55
C ILE A 55 0.15 -0.77 -11.14
N THR A 56 1.14 -1.67 -11.24
CA THR A 56 0.96 -3.07 -10.83
C THR A 56 0.74 -3.17 -9.32
N GLY A 57 1.54 -2.43 -8.53
CA GLY A 57 1.36 -2.34 -7.08
C GLY A 57 -0.03 -1.82 -6.72
N ALA A 58 -0.51 -0.77 -7.39
CA ALA A 58 -1.84 -0.23 -7.19
C ALA A 58 -2.94 -1.24 -7.55
N ALA A 59 -2.84 -1.92 -8.69
CA ALA A 59 -3.84 -2.89 -9.12
C ALA A 59 -3.91 -4.09 -8.15
N VAL A 60 -2.76 -4.64 -7.78
CA VAL A 60 -2.68 -5.78 -6.85
C VAL A 60 -3.13 -5.37 -5.45
N GLY A 61 -2.72 -4.20 -4.96
CA GLY A 61 -3.13 -3.68 -3.67
C GLY A 61 -4.63 -3.40 -3.59
N ALA A 62 -5.21 -2.80 -4.63
CA ALA A 62 -6.65 -2.54 -4.71
C ALA A 62 -7.45 -3.85 -4.68
N ALA A 63 -7.09 -4.81 -5.55
CA ALA A 63 -7.76 -6.10 -5.61
C ALA A 63 -7.60 -6.89 -4.31
N GLY A 64 -6.38 -6.92 -3.75
CA GLY A 64 -6.07 -7.61 -2.51
C GLY A 64 -6.85 -7.05 -1.32
N ASN A 65 -6.94 -5.72 -1.20
CA ASN A 65 -7.69 -5.08 -0.12
C ASN A 65 -9.18 -5.39 -0.22
N VAL A 66 -9.79 -5.21 -1.41
CA VAL A 66 -11.22 -5.55 -1.62
C VAL A 66 -11.49 -7.01 -1.26
N VAL A 67 -10.70 -7.95 -1.79
CA VAL A 67 -10.92 -9.38 -1.50
C VAL A 67 -10.77 -9.68 -0.01
N TYR A 68 -9.77 -9.09 0.66
CA TYR A 68 -9.54 -9.30 2.08
C TYR A 68 -10.69 -8.77 2.94
N CYS A 69 -11.11 -7.53 2.70
CA CYS A 69 -12.21 -6.88 3.42
C CYS A 69 -13.53 -7.65 3.27
N GLN A 70 -13.82 -8.13 2.06
CA GLN A 70 -15.04 -8.89 1.78
C GLN A 70 -15.01 -10.29 2.39
N ALA A 71 -13.83 -10.93 2.43
CA ALA A 71 -13.67 -12.25 3.04
C ALA A 71 -13.66 -12.19 4.58
N TYR A 72 -13.20 -11.08 5.17
CA TYR A 72 -13.00 -10.95 6.61
C TYR A 72 -13.48 -9.59 7.16
N PRO A 73 -14.79 -9.29 7.10
CA PRO A 73 -15.34 -7.96 7.44
C PRO A 73 -15.16 -7.55 8.91
N GLY A 74 -14.83 -8.47 9.82
CA GLY A 74 -14.57 -8.18 11.24
C GLY A 74 -13.09 -8.22 11.65
N ARG A 75 -12.15 -8.32 10.70
CA ARG A 75 -10.70 -8.44 10.98
C ARG A 75 -9.85 -7.29 10.43
N CYS A 76 -10.51 -6.22 10.03
CA CYS A 76 -9.87 -5.02 9.50
C CYS A 76 -10.02 -3.93 10.55
#